data_AF-A0A2W4JDK5-F1
#
_entry.id   AF-A0A2W4JDK5-F1
#
_cell.length_a   1.000
_cell.length_b   1.000
_cell.length_c   1.000
_cell.angle_alpha   90.00
_cell.angle_beta   90.00
_cell.angle_gamma   90.00
#
_symmetry.space_group_name_H-M   'P 1'
#
loop_
_entity.id
_entity.type
_entity.pdbx_description
1 polymer ?
#
loop_
_entity_poly.entity_id
_entity_poly.type
_entity_poly.pdbx_seq_one_letter_code
_entity_poly.pdbx_strand_id
1 'polypeptide(L)'
;MGRRGHPLGWSERSPVFRARLRNWALRYASHGWEVLPGAWLSDGRFDCGRPGCPTIGCHPALDRWDQEASTEPRRVAAWWRRHPHAVLLATGRSFDVLEVP
;
A
#
# COMPACT_ATOMS: atom_id res chain seq x y z
N MET A 1 -21.78 9.70 -15.35
CA MET A 1 -21.49 9.94 -13.92
C MET A 1 -21.96 8.71 -13.12
N GLY A 2 -21.22 7.59 -13.18
CA GLY A 2 -21.61 6.34 -12.52
C GLY A 2 -20.52 5.91 -11.55
N ARG A 3 -20.82 5.95 -10.24
CA ARG A 3 -19.91 5.44 -9.21
C ARG A 3 -19.86 3.92 -9.37
N ARG A 4 -18.76 3.40 -9.93
CA ARG A 4 -18.48 1.96 -9.94
C ARG A 4 -18.13 1.55 -8.51
N GLY A 5 -19.16 1.21 -7.73
CA GLY A 5 -18.98 0.45 -6.50
C GLY A 5 -18.45 -0.94 -6.86
N HIS A 6 -17.41 -1.39 -6.16
CA HIS A 6 -16.98 -2.78 -6.22
C HIS A 6 -18.17 -3.69 -5.87
N PRO A 7 -18.40 -4.83 -6.55
CA PRO A 7 -19.57 -5.71 -6.35
C PRO A 7 -19.79 -6.21 -4.91
N LEU A 8 -18.83 -5.95 -4.01
CA LEU A 8 -18.87 -6.29 -2.59
C LEU A 8 -19.29 -5.11 -1.67
N GLY A 9 -19.66 -3.94 -2.22
CA GLY A 9 -20.15 -2.79 -1.44
C GLY A 9 -19.08 -1.95 -0.74
N TRP A 10 -17.80 -2.16 -1.04
CA TRP A 10 -16.68 -1.42 -0.43
C TRP A 10 -16.34 -0.19 -1.27
N SER A 11 -16.41 0.99 -0.65
CA SER A 11 -15.76 2.19 -1.18
C SER A 11 -14.28 2.14 -0.80
N GLU A 12 -13.40 2.40 -1.77
CA GLU A 12 -11.95 2.62 -1.55
C GLU A 12 -11.68 3.74 -0.53
N ARG A 13 -12.66 4.63 -0.29
CA ARG A 13 -12.62 5.70 0.71
C ARG A 13 -13.12 5.26 2.11
N SER A 14 -13.52 4.01 2.29
CA SER A 14 -14.06 3.52 3.57
C SER A 14 -12.97 3.43 4.65
N PRO A 15 -13.22 3.92 5.89
CA PRO A 15 -12.34 3.72 7.03
C PRO A 15 -12.05 2.24 7.32
N VAL A 16 -13.02 1.35 7.08
CA VAL A 16 -12.87 -0.09 7.31
C VAL A 16 -11.90 -0.69 6.28
N PHE A 17 -11.94 -0.23 5.03
CA PHE A 17 -11.01 -0.67 3.99
C PHE A 17 -9.57 -0.29 4.36
N ARG A 18 -9.35 0.97 4.77
CA ARG A 18 -8.04 1.43 5.25
C ARG A 18 -7.54 0.66 6.48
N ALA A 19 -8.43 0.37 7.44
CA ALA A 19 -8.09 -0.43 8.61
C ALA A 19 -7.70 -1.87 8.24
N ARG A 20 -8.36 -2.48 7.25
CA ARG A 20 -7.99 -3.81 6.74
C ARG A 20 -6.61 -3.81 6.09
N LEU A 21 -6.29 -2.83 5.25
CA LEU A 21 -4.96 -2.70 4.64
C LEU A 21 -3.87 -2.55 5.71
N ARG A 22 -4.11 -1.72 6.72
CA ARG A 22 -3.22 -1.58 7.89
C ARG A 22 -3.00 -2.93 8.61
N ASN A 23 -4.06 -3.70 8.84
CA ASN A 23 -3.96 -4.99 9.53
C ASN A 23 -3.15 -6.01 8.71
N TRP A 24 -3.33 -6.06 7.39
CA TRP A 24 -2.53 -6.91 6.52
C TRP A 24 -1.06 -6.49 6.48
N ALA A 25 -0.78 -5.19 6.37
CA ALA A 25 0.57 -4.65 6.47
C ALA A 25 1.26 -5.06 7.77
N LEU A 26 0.59 -4.92 8.92
CA LEU A 26 1.11 -5.36 10.22
C LEU A 26 1.34 -6.88 10.28
N ARG A 27 0.46 -7.67 9.66
CA ARG A 27 0.62 -9.12 9.58
C ARG A 27 1.87 -9.50 8.79
N TYR A 28 2.11 -8.89 7.63
CA TYR A 28 3.33 -9.16 6.85
C TYR A 28 4.59 -8.71 7.59
N ALA A 29 4.55 -7.54 8.23
CA ALA A 29 5.65 -7.08 9.08
C ALA A 29 5.96 -8.07 10.23
N SER A 30 4.93 -8.68 10.83
CA SER A 30 5.10 -9.70 11.88
C SER A 30 5.75 -11.00 11.39
N HIS A 31 5.73 -11.26 10.07
CA HIS A 31 6.45 -12.36 9.43
C HIS A 31 7.91 -12.01 9.09
N GLY A 32 8.39 -10.82 9.51
CA GLY A 32 9.73 -10.34 9.20
C GLY A 32 9.88 -9.80 7.77
N TRP A 33 8.78 -9.62 7.04
CA TRP A 33 8.82 -9.04 5.70
C TRP A 33 8.74 -7.53 5.78
N GLU A 34 9.71 -6.83 5.21
CA GLU A 34 9.72 -5.38 5.22
C GLU A 34 8.62 -4.81 4.34
N VAL A 35 7.76 -4.00 4.95
CA VAL A 35 6.59 -3.38 4.33
C VAL A 35 6.89 -1.93 4.02
N LEU A 36 6.25 -1.42 2.97
CA LEU A 36 6.25 0.00 2.61
C LEU A 36 4.88 0.41 2.04
N PRO A 37 4.47 1.68 2.15
CA PRO A 37 3.23 2.14 1.58
C PRO A 37 3.39 2.33 0.08
N GLY A 38 2.47 1.77 -0.69
CA GLY A 38 2.31 2.06 -2.11
C GLY A 38 1.36 3.24 -2.35
N ALA A 39 1.37 3.74 -3.59
CA ALA A 39 0.33 4.61 -4.10
C ALA A 39 -1.05 3.99 -3.86
N TRP A 40 -2.03 4.79 -3.47
CA TRP A 40 -3.40 4.33 -3.26
C TRP A 40 -4.25 4.60 -4.50
N LEU A 41 -5.26 3.76 -4.73
CA LEU A 41 -6.22 4.00 -5.80
C LEU A 41 -7.16 5.15 -5.39
N SER A 42 -7.22 6.18 -6.23
CA SER A 42 -8.09 7.34 -6.07
C SER A 42 -8.65 7.75 -7.42
N ASP A 43 -9.97 7.75 -7.55
CA ASP A 43 -10.70 8.14 -8.75
C ASP A 43 -10.18 7.48 -10.05
N GLY A 44 -9.81 6.20 -9.95
CA GLY A 44 -9.33 5.37 -11.06
C GLY A 44 -7.86 5.56 -11.44
N ARG A 45 -7.07 6.27 -10.63
CA ARG A 45 -5.62 6.43 -10.80
C ARG A 45 -4.88 6.16 -9.50
N PHE A 46 -3.62 5.76 -9.59
CA PHE A 46 -2.75 5.61 -8.43
C PHE A 46 -2.20 6.99 -8.01
N ASP A 47 -2.46 7.38 -6.77
CA ASP A 47 -1.97 8.60 -6.14
C ASP A 47 -0.94 8.24 -5.07
N CYS A 48 0.24 8.86 -5.12
CA CYS A 48 1.31 8.68 -4.13
C CYS A 48 1.51 9.91 -3.24
N GLY A 49 0.69 10.95 -3.38
CA GLY A 49 0.79 12.22 -2.66
C GLY A 49 1.82 13.20 -3.22
N ARG A 50 2.63 12.80 -4.21
CA ARG A 50 3.59 13.68 -4.90
C ARG A 50 2.91 14.40 -6.06
N PRO A 51 2.91 15.75 -6.08
CA PRO A 51 2.36 16.52 -7.19
C PRO A 51 3.05 16.17 -8.51
N GLY A 52 2.26 15.97 -9.57
CA GLY A 52 2.80 15.73 -10.92
C GLY A 52 3.49 14.37 -11.11
N CYS A 53 3.25 13.38 -10.25
CA CYS A 53 3.80 12.04 -10.43
C CYS A 53 3.32 11.44 -11.78
N PRO A 54 4.25 11.06 -12.69
CA PRO A 54 3.88 10.54 -14.02
C PRO A 54 3.55 9.03 -13.99
N THR A 55 3.79 8.34 -12.87
CA THR A 55 3.64 6.90 -12.77
C THR A 55 2.17 6.49 -12.73
N ILE A 56 1.77 5.65 -13.68
CA ILE A 56 0.37 5.23 -13.85
C ILE A 56 0.01 4.05 -12.95
N GLY A 57 0.95 3.10 -12.77
CA GLY A 57 0.73 1.88 -12.00
C GLY A 57 0.95 2.06 -10.49
N CYS A 58 0.66 1.00 -9.73
CA CYS A 58 1.01 0.94 -8.32
C CYS A 58 2.53 1.02 -8.15
N HIS A 59 3.01 1.87 -7.24
CA HIS A 59 4.42 2.13 -7.01
C HIS A 59 4.65 2.61 -5.56
N PRO A 60 5.89 2.62 -5.03
CA PRO A 60 6.16 3.14 -3.69
C PRO A 60 5.73 4.60 -3.50
N ALA A 61 5.04 4.88 -2.39
CA ALA A 61 4.68 6.24 -1.95
C ALA A 61 5.76 6.90 -1.08
N LEU A 62 6.96 6.31 -1.04
CA LEU A 62 8.16 6.85 -0.39
C LEU A 62 9.21 7.14 -1.47
N ASP A 63 10.05 8.15 -1.26
CA ASP A 63 11.15 8.50 -2.18
C ASP A 63 12.33 7.53 -2.00
N ARG A 64 12.79 7.33 -0.76
CA ARG A 64 13.91 6.43 -0.42
C ARG A 64 13.39 5.11 0.14
N TRP A 65 12.47 4.50 -0.61
CA TRP A 65 11.71 3.34 -0.14
C TRP A 65 12.61 2.17 0.28
N ASP A 66 13.77 2.02 -0.34
CA ASP A 66 14.79 1.00 -0.07
C ASP A 66 15.30 1.04 1.38
N GLN A 67 15.45 2.25 1.92
CA GLN A 67 15.94 2.49 3.29
C GLN A 67 14.80 2.65 4.30
N GLU A 68 13.60 2.89 3.81
CA GLU A 68 12.44 3.20 4.65
C GLU A 68 11.46 2.04 4.83
N ALA A 69 11.55 1.00 4.02
CA ALA A 69 10.83 -0.25 4.23
C ALA A 69 11.11 -0.81 5.63
N SER A 70 10.09 -1.34 6.29
CA SER A 70 10.20 -1.62 7.72
C SER A 70 9.30 -2.76 8.17
N THR A 71 9.76 -3.46 9.21
CA THR A 71 8.97 -4.41 10.01
C THR A 71 8.49 -3.79 11.33
N GLU A 72 8.88 -2.54 11.65
CA GLU A 72 8.55 -1.92 12.93
C GLU A 72 7.05 -1.55 12.99
N PRO A 73 6.26 -2.12 13.92
CA PRO A 73 4.81 -2.01 13.90
C PRO A 73 4.26 -0.57 13.97
N ARG A 74 4.90 0.33 14.71
CA ARG A 74 4.43 1.71 14.85
C ARG A 74 4.61 2.49 13.55
N ARG A 75 5.77 2.34 12.89
CA ARG A 75 6.09 2.93 11.59
C ARG A 75 5.17 2.39 10.50
N VAL A 76 5.02 1.06 10.44
CA VAL A 76 4.11 0.40 9.50
C VAL A 76 2.68 0.90 9.70
N ALA A 77 2.16 0.88 10.94
CA ALA A 77 0.82 1.38 11.24
C ALA A 77 0.62 2.87 10.90
N ALA A 78 1.67 3.69 11.02
CA ALA A 78 1.57 5.12 10.81
C ALA A 78 1.24 5.50 9.36
N TRP A 79 1.71 4.73 8.37
CA TRP A 79 1.46 5.03 6.96
C TRP A 79 -0.04 4.99 6.60
N TRP A 80 -0.80 4.03 7.14
CA TRP A 80 -2.24 3.92 6.90
C TRP A 80 -3.12 4.83 7.78
N ARG A 81 -2.55 5.85 8.44
CA ARG A 81 -3.35 6.79 9.27
C ARG A 81 -4.31 7.63 8.42
N ARG A 82 -3.86 8.08 7.25
CA ARG A 82 -4.60 9.05 6.42
C ARG A 82 -5.13 8.44 5.12
N HIS A 83 -4.33 7.64 4.43
CA HIS A 83 -4.66 7.12 3.11
C HIS A 83 -4.70 5.58 3.08
N PRO A 84 -5.53 4.97 2.22
CA PRO A 84 -5.59 3.52 2.02
C PRO A 84 -4.46 3.05 1.09
N HIS A 85 -3.21 3.29 1.48
CA HIS A 85 -2.04 2.88 0.70
C HIS A 85 -2.11 1.42 0.27
N ALA A 86 -1.69 1.12 -0.96
CA ALA A 86 -1.44 -0.26 -1.32
C ALA A 86 -0.36 -0.84 -0.39
N VAL A 87 -0.44 -2.13 -0.08
CA VAL A 87 0.58 -2.82 0.70
C VAL A 87 1.64 -3.33 -0.26
N LEU A 88 2.85 -2.79 -0.16
CA LEU A 88 4.01 -3.26 -0.92
C LEU A 88 5.01 -3.91 0.04
N LEU A 89 5.84 -4.79 -0.51
CA LEU A 89 6.85 -5.55 0.23
C LEU A 89 8.20 -5.42 -0.47
N ALA A 90 9.27 -5.26 0.29
CA ALA A 90 10.64 -5.23 -0.24
C ALA A 90 11.15 -6.67 -0.46
N THR A 91 11.05 -7.14 -1.70
CA THR A 91 11.53 -8.46 -2.14
C THR A 91 13.05 -8.46 -2.35
N GLY A 92 13.67 -9.64 -2.51
CA GLY A 92 15.13 -9.77 -2.68
C GLY A 92 15.92 -9.53 -1.39
N ARG A 93 15.21 -9.49 -0.25
CA ARG A 93 15.77 -9.23 1.09
C ARG A 93 15.43 -10.38 2.02
N SER A 94 14.33 -10.27 2.76
CA SER A 94 13.85 -11.33 3.67
C SER A 94 13.07 -12.43 2.96
N PHE A 95 12.63 -12.20 1.73
CA PHE A 95 11.92 -13.16 0.89
C PHE A 95 12.03 -12.78 -0.59
N ASP A 96 11.81 -13.76 -1.46
CA ASP A 96 11.79 -13.62 -2.92
C ASP A 96 10.40 -13.88 -3.50
N VAL A 97 10.16 -13.36 -4.69
CA VAL A 97 8.93 -13.59 -5.46
C VAL A 97 9.30 -14.22 -6.80
N LEU A 98 8.63 -15.32 -7.12
CA LEU A 98 8.72 -15.97 -8.42
C LEU A 98 7.38 -15.75 -9.14
N GLU A 99 7.43 -15.08 -10.28
CA GLU A 99 6.31 -14.99 -11.21
C GLU A 99 6.45 -16.11 -12.24
N VAL A 100 5.44 -16.95 -12.36
CA VAL A 100 5.41 -18.08 -13.30
C VAL A 100 4.26 -17.90 -14.29
N PRO A 101 4.43 -18.29 -15.58
CA PRO A 101 3.39 -18.21 -16.60
C PRO A 101 2.12 -19.02 -16.31
#